data_AF-A0AAD2DLI8-F1
#
_entry.id   AF-A0AAD2DLI8-F1
#
_cell.length_a   1.000
_cell.length_b   1.000
_cell.length_c   1.000
_cell.angle_alpha   90.00
_cell.angle_beta   90.00
_cell.angle_gamma   90.00
#
_symmetry.space_group_name_H-M   'P 1'
#
loop_
_entity.id
_entity.type
_entity.pdbx_description
1 polymer ?
#
loop_
_entity_poly.entity_id
_entity_poly.type
_entity_poly.pdbx_seq_one_letter_code
_entity_poly.pdbx_strand_id
1 'polypeptide(L)'
;MTELLQNLLANYSYGSLGDMLYFHSFKKEPGLVIDIVQDIRAMNGEAVHAGLRKTGMVILGGGLPKHHICNANMMRNGADYAVFINTAQEFDGSDSGARPDEAVSWGKIRGSAKTVKVHCDATIAFPLLVAETFAAKAKRSVDATSRVKFGPL
;
A
#
# COMPACT_ATOMS: atom_id res chain seq x y z
N MET A 1 12.01 16.80 0.91
CA MET A 1 10.66 17.16 1.40
C MET A 1 9.83 17.87 0.33
N THR A 2 10.46 18.74 -0.48
CA THR A 2 9.87 19.39 -1.66
C THR A 2 9.45 18.42 -2.78
N GLU A 3 10.21 17.37 -3.08
CA GLU A 3 9.83 16.36 -4.09
C GLU A 3 8.65 15.46 -3.66
N LEU A 4 8.46 15.30 -2.35
CA LEU A 4 7.45 14.40 -1.78
C LEU A 4 6.03 14.99 -1.89
N LEU A 5 5.93 16.33 -1.77
CA LEU A 5 4.68 17.07 -2.02
C LEU A 5 4.39 17.21 -3.52
N GLN A 6 5.41 17.35 -4.37
CA GLN A 6 5.23 17.37 -5.83
C GLN A 6 4.77 16.02 -6.38
N ASN A 7 5.28 14.90 -5.85
CA ASN A 7 4.91 13.57 -6.32
C ASN A 7 3.50 13.13 -5.87
N LEU A 8 2.95 13.69 -4.79
CA LEU A 8 1.61 13.32 -4.31
C LEU A 8 0.47 14.01 -5.05
N LEU A 9 0.69 15.26 -5.50
CA LEU A 9 -0.23 15.97 -6.40
C LEU A 9 -0.39 15.25 -7.75
N ALA A 10 0.54 14.38 -8.12
CA ALA A 10 0.65 13.85 -9.47
C ALA A 10 -0.39 12.74 -9.77
N ASN A 11 -0.66 11.77 -8.90
CA ASN A 11 -1.37 10.57 -9.39
C ASN A 11 -2.84 10.76 -9.81
N TYR A 12 -3.61 11.64 -9.16
CA TYR A 12 -5.00 11.86 -9.55
C TYR A 12 -5.15 12.65 -10.86
N SER A 13 -4.13 13.47 -11.18
CA SER A 13 -4.11 14.34 -12.36
C SER A 13 -3.24 13.78 -13.49
N TYR A 14 -2.41 12.77 -13.24
CA TYR A 14 -1.55 12.13 -14.24
C TYR A 14 -2.21 10.85 -14.73
N GLY A 15 -2.97 10.98 -15.81
CA GLY A 15 -3.68 9.89 -16.47
C GLY A 15 -4.95 10.40 -17.13
N SER A 16 -5.75 9.49 -17.72
CA SER A 16 -6.94 9.91 -18.46
C SER A 16 -7.97 10.63 -17.59
N LEU A 17 -7.94 10.43 -16.26
CA LEU A 17 -8.79 11.19 -15.34
C LEU A 17 -8.40 12.67 -15.32
N GLY A 18 -7.10 12.99 -15.32
CA GLY A 18 -6.60 14.36 -15.41
C GLY A 18 -7.04 15.07 -16.68
N ASP A 19 -7.03 14.37 -17.82
CA ASP A 19 -7.52 14.92 -19.09
C ASP A 19 -9.01 15.27 -19.00
N MET A 20 -9.82 14.43 -18.36
CA MET A 20 -11.24 14.70 -18.15
C MET A 20 -11.47 15.86 -17.18
N LEU A 21 -10.66 15.98 -16.13
CA LEU A 21 -10.70 17.12 -15.22
C LEU A 21 -10.31 18.43 -15.92
N TYR A 22 -9.32 18.37 -16.82
CA TYR A 22 -8.93 19.48 -17.68
C TYR A 22 -10.10 19.89 -18.60
N PHE A 23 -10.73 18.97 -19.32
CA PHE A 23 -11.88 19.32 -20.15
C PHE A 23 -13.08 19.83 -19.34
N HIS A 24 -13.25 19.31 -18.12
CA HIS A 24 -14.31 19.75 -17.21
C HIS A 24 -14.12 21.19 -16.74
N SER A 25 -12.87 21.62 -16.49
CA SER A 25 -12.57 22.95 -15.97
C SER A 25 -12.97 24.09 -16.93
N PHE A 26 -13.02 23.85 -18.24
CA PHE A 26 -13.52 24.82 -19.22
C PHE A 26 -15.04 24.86 -19.37
N LYS A 27 -15.76 23.86 -18.86
CA LYS A 27 -17.22 23.70 -19.08
C LYS A 27 -18.07 24.08 -17.88
N LYS A 28 -17.53 24.03 -16.66
CA LYS A 28 -18.28 24.28 -15.43
C LYS A 28 -17.51 25.16 -14.46
N GLU A 29 -18.20 26.16 -13.91
CA GLU A 29 -17.74 26.94 -12.76
C GLU A 29 -18.68 26.75 -11.56
N PRO A 30 -18.15 26.51 -10.35
CA PRO A 30 -16.72 26.27 -10.06
C PRO A 30 -16.26 24.90 -10.56
N GLY A 31 -14.99 24.79 -10.95
CA GLY A 31 -14.36 23.52 -11.33
C GLY A 31 -14.17 22.58 -10.13
N LEU A 32 -13.84 21.32 -10.38
CA LEU A 32 -13.54 20.36 -9.32
C LEU A 32 -12.16 20.66 -8.70
N VAL A 33 -12.11 20.77 -7.38
CA VAL A 33 -10.88 20.93 -6.61
C VAL A 33 -10.59 19.63 -5.86
N ILE A 34 -9.38 19.10 -6.01
CA ILE A 34 -8.92 17.88 -5.33
C ILE A 34 -7.99 18.30 -4.19
N ASP A 35 -8.41 18.05 -2.95
CA ASP A 35 -7.61 18.29 -1.76
C ASP A 35 -6.84 17.04 -1.34
N ILE A 36 -5.56 16.99 -1.71
CA ILE A 36 -4.67 15.88 -1.34
C ILE A 36 -4.28 15.88 0.14
N VAL A 37 -4.35 17.03 0.83
CA VAL A 37 -3.96 17.12 2.24
C VAL A 37 -4.97 16.36 3.10
N GLN A 38 -6.25 16.42 2.73
CA GLN A 38 -7.29 15.64 3.38
C GLN A 38 -7.03 14.13 3.26
N ASP A 39 -6.66 13.64 2.07
CA ASP A 39 -6.33 12.23 1.85
C ASP A 39 -5.10 11.78 2.65
N ILE A 40 -4.02 12.57 2.63
CA ILE A 40 -2.81 12.29 3.42
C ILE A 40 -3.16 12.17 4.91
N ARG A 41 -3.98 13.10 5.42
CA ARG A 41 -4.42 13.09 6.82
C ARG A 41 -5.26 11.86 7.14
N ALA A 42 -6.17 11.47 6.26
CA ALA A 42 -6.98 10.27 6.43
C ALA A 42 -6.12 9.02 6.47
N MET A 43 -5.24 8.82 5.47
CA MET A 43 -4.37 7.65 5.39
C MET A 43 -3.38 7.56 6.56
N ASN A 44 -2.70 8.66 6.90
CA ASN A 44 -1.81 8.69 8.07
C ASN A 44 -2.60 8.46 9.36
N GLY A 45 -3.80 9.02 9.45
CA GLY A 45 -4.74 8.79 10.54
C GLY A 45 -5.03 7.31 10.73
N GLU A 46 -5.39 6.57 9.68
CA GLU A 46 -5.63 5.13 9.74
C GLU A 46 -4.42 4.35 10.29
N ALA A 47 -3.21 4.68 9.84
CA ALA A 47 -2.00 4.04 10.35
C ALA A 47 -1.77 4.34 11.85
N VAL A 48 -1.97 5.58 12.29
CA VAL A 48 -1.84 5.98 13.70
C VAL A 48 -2.92 5.31 14.56
N HIS A 49 -4.18 5.30 14.12
CA HIS A 49 -5.30 4.68 14.82
C HIS A 49 -5.26 3.15 14.86
N ALA A 50 -4.38 2.51 14.09
CA ALA A 50 -4.08 1.09 14.29
C ALA A 50 -3.57 0.81 15.72
N GLY A 51 -2.94 1.80 16.38
CA GLY A 51 -2.60 1.75 17.81
C GLY A 51 -1.76 0.52 18.16
N LEU A 52 -2.27 -0.29 19.10
CA LEU A 52 -1.64 -1.55 19.55
C LEU A 52 -1.78 -2.71 18.55
N ARG A 53 -2.61 -2.57 17.50
CA ARG A 53 -2.72 -3.59 16.45
C ARG A 53 -1.46 -3.57 15.59
N LYS A 54 -1.11 -4.73 15.06
CA LYS A 54 -0.02 -4.84 14.09
C LYS A 54 -0.48 -4.36 12.72
N THR A 55 0.39 -3.68 11.98
CA THR A 55 0.16 -3.33 10.58
C THR A 55 1.04 -4.16 9.66
N GLY A 56 0.50 -4.52 8.49
CA GLY A 56 1.22 -5.25 7.46
C GLY A 56 1.08 -4.55 6.12
N MET A 57 2.18 -4.50 5.36
CA MET A 57 2.21 -3.93 4.02
C MET A 57 2.43 -5.04 2.99
N VAL A 58 1.59 -5.11 1.96
CA VAL A 58 1.82 -5.92 0.76
C VAL A 58 1.83 -4.96 -0.41
N ILE A 59 3.00 -4.74 -0.99
CA ILE A 59 3.23 -3.72 -2.02
C ILE A 59 3.64 -4.41 -3.31
N LEU A 60 2.87 -4.16 -4.37
CA LEU A 60 3.13 -4.64 -5.72
C LEU A 60 3.69 -3.47 -6.53
N GLY A 61 4.93 -3.58 -7.00
CA GLY A 61 5.65 -2.52 -7.70
C GLY A 61 6.41 -1.56 -6.76
N GLY A 62 6.51 -0.30 -7.19
CA GLY A 62 7.29 0.75 -6.52
C GLY A 62 6.62 2.12 -6.63
N GLY A 63 7.42 3.18 -6.67
CA GLY A 63 6.97 4.54 -6.88
C GLY A 63 6.13 5.11 -5.74
N LEU A 64 5.21 6.01 -6.08
CA LEU A 64 4.38 6.72 -5.10
C LEU A 64 3.58 5.79 -4.18
N PRO A 65 2.89 4.72 -4.67
CA PRO A 65 2.15 3.83 -3.79
C PRO A 65 3.03 3.19 -2.71
N LYS A 66 4.23 2.73 -3.08
CA LYS A 66 5.20 2.19 -2.12
C LYS A 66 5.57 3.25 -1.08
N HIS A 67 6.00 4.41 -1.54
CA HIS A 67 6.48 5.45 -0.66
C HIS A 67 5.38 5.95 0.29
N HIS A 68 4.16 6.16 -0.21
CA HIS A 68 3.05 6.72 0.54
C HIS A 68 2.58 5.78 1.66
N ILE A 69 2.42 4.48 1.38
CA ILE A 69 2.04 3.47 2.37
C ILE A 69 3.13 3.33 3.45
N CYS A 70 4.41 3.33 3.05
CA CYS A 70 5.54 3.31 3.98
C CYS A 70 5.57 4.56 4.88
N ASN A 71 5.34 5.75 4.30
CA ASN A 71 5.27 7.00 5.07
C ASN A 71 4.11 7.02 6.07
N ALA A 72 2.95 6.46 5.71
CA ALA A 72 1.85 6.31 6.66
C ALA A 72 2.27 5.51 7.89
N ASN A 73 2.98 4.40 7.67
CA ASN A 73 3.46 3.53 8.75
C ASN A 73 4.62 4.15 9.54
N MET A 74 5.39 5.07 8.96
CA MET A 74 6.38 5.86 9.70
C MET A 74 5.73 6.64 10.85
N MET A 75 4.50 7.16 10.67
CA MET A 75 3.76 7.91 11.70
C MET A 75 3.40 7.06 12.94
N ARG A 76 3.49 5.72 12.84
CA ARG A 76 3.26 4.77 13.95
C ARG A 76 4.53 4.03 14.38
N ASN A 77 5.70 4.58 14.08
CA ASN A 77 7.02 3.97 14.33
C ASN A 77 7.24 2.65 13.57
N GLY A 78 6.71 2.57 12.35
CA GLY A 78 6.98 1.50 11.40
C GLY A 78 5.95 0.37 11.38
N ALA A 79 5.87 -0.31 10.24
CA ALA A 79 5.04 -1.51 10.06
C ALA A 79 5.66 -2.74 10.74
N ASP A 80 4.81 -3.71 11.09
CA ASP A 80 5.19 -4.97 11.73
C ASP A 80 5.51 -6.09 10.71
N TYR A 81 4.95 -5.98 9.51
CA TYR A 81 5.16 -6.91 8.39
C TYR A 81 5.28 -6.16 7.07
N ALA A 82 6.17 -6.61 6.18
CA ALA A 82 6.28 -6.04 4.83
C ALA A 82 6.58 -7.12 3.77
N VAL A 83 5.81 -7.12 2.70
CA VAL A 83 6.04 -7.93 1.50
C VAL A 83 6.13 -6.97 0.31
N PHE A 84 7.29 -6.91 -0.33
CA PHE A 84 7.48 -6.14 -1.56
C PHE A 84 7.61 -7.11 -2.73
N ILE A 85 6.82 -6.94 -3.79
CA ILE A 85 6.94 -7.69 -5.04
C ILE A 85 7.20 -6.68 -6.13
N ASN A 86 8.44 -6.57 -6.61
CA ASN A 86 8.79 -5.66 -7.69
C ASN A 86 10.03 -6.12 -8.45
N THR A 87 10.28 -5.49 -9.60
CA THR A 87 11.42 -5.80 -10.48
C THR A 87 12.58 -4.82 -10.31
N ALA A 88 12.39 -3.76 -9.51
CA ALA A 88 13.33 -2.67 -9.34
C ALA A 88 14.58 -3.09 -8.56
N GLN A 89 15.72 -2.51 -8.96
CA GLN A 89 17.06 -2.85 -8.48
C GLN A 89 17.61 -1.71 -7.65
N GLU A 90 18.51 -2.02 -6.72
CA GLU A 90 19.03 -1.03 -5.75
C GLU A 90 20.12 -0.12 -6.30
N PHE A 91 20.78 -0.53 -7.39
CA PHE A 91 21.98 0.15 -7.88
C PHE A 91 21.72 1.60 -8.31
N ASP A 92 20.47 1.93 -8.64
CA ASP A 92 20.07 3.27 -9.06
C ASP A 92 19.71 4.19 -7.89
N GLY A 93 19.72 3.68 -6.64
CA GLY A 93 19.38 4.43 -5.44
C GLY A 93 17.92 4.87 -5.36
N SER A 94 17.02 4.28 -6.15
CA SER A 94 15.60 4.65 -6.15
C SER A 94 14.84 4.09 -4.95
N ASP A 95 13.83 4.82 -4.45
CA ASP A 95 12.91 4.26 -3.44
C ASP A 95 12.24 2.98 -3.98
N SER A 96 11.88 2.95 -5.26
CA SER A 96 11.30 1.74 -5.90
C SER A 96 12.19 0.52 -5.75
N GLY A 97 13.50 0.69 -5.95
CA GLY A 97 14.53 -0.34 -5.87
C GLY A 97 14.99 -0.69 -4.46
N ALA A 98 14.78 0.19 -3.48
CA ALA A 98 15.25 0.04 -2.10
C ALA A 98 14.91 -1.33 -1.46
N ARG A 99 15.85 -1.86 -0.67
CA ARG A 99 15.60 -3.03 0.21
C ARG A 99 14.64 -2.65 1.34
N PRO A 100 13.92 -3.63 1.92
CA PRO A 100 13.20 -3.41 3.17
C PRO A 100 14.08 -2.84 4.29
N ASP A 101 15.38 -3.20 4.32
CA ASP A 101 16.33 -2.70 5.33
C ASP A 101 16.55 -1.19 5.24
N GLU A 102 16.46 -0.59 4.05
CA GLU A 102 16.48 0.86 3.91
C GLU A 102 15.22 1.47 4.53
N ALA A 103 14.04 0.88 4.29
CA ALA A 103 12.82 1.35 4.95
C ALA A 103 12.85 1.21 6.48
N VAL A 104 13.63 0.26 7.03
CA VAL A 104 13.90 0.15 8.47
C VAL A 104 14.73 1.33 8.97
N SER A 105 15.77 1.77 8.23
CA SER A 105 16.62 2.90 8.66
C SER A 105 15.86 4.22 8.80
N TRP A 106 14.80 4.39 8.00
CA TRP A 106 13.90 5.55 8.08
C TRP A 106 12.75 5.40 9.09
N GLY A 107 12.62 4.26 9.77
CA GLY A 107 11.51 3.98 10.68
C GLY A 107 10.16 3.75 9.97
N LYS A 108 10.16 3.56 8.65
CA LYS A 108 8.96 3.16 7.87
C LYS A 108 8.57 1.70 8.15
N ILE A 109 9.56 0.88 8.53
CA ILE A 109 9.39 -0.49 9.00
C ILE A 109 10.07 -0.62 10.38
N ARG A 110 9.50 -1.42 11.28
CA ARG A 110 10.12 -1.70 12.59
C ARG A 110 11.36 -2.57 12.43
N GLY A 111 12.39 -2.35 13.25
CA GLY A 111 13.57 -3.21 13.26
C GLY A 111 13.29 -4.68 13.63
N SER A 112 12.18 -4.95 14.34
CA SER A 112 11.71 -6.30 14.69
C SER A 112 10.70 -6.89 13.68
N ALA A 113 10.43 -6.18 12.58
CA ALA A 113 9.43 -6.61 11.59
C ALA A 113 9.89 -7.85 10.82
N LYS A 114 8.92 -8.61 10.31
CA LYS A 114 9.19 -9.66 9.32
C LYS A 114 9.01 -9.08 7.92
N THR A 115 10.08 -9.03 7.15
CA THR A 115 10.10 -8.42 5.82
C THR A 115 10.57 -9.41 4.75
N VAL A 116 10.08 -9.22 3.53
CA VAL A 116 10.58 -9.94 2.36
C VAL A 116 10.42 -9.07 1.12
N LYS A 117 11.43 -9.10 0.24
CA LYS A 117 11.36 -8.55 -1.12
C LYS A 117 11.49 -9.71 -2.11
N VAL A 118 10.53 -9.82 -3.00
CA VAL A 118 10.50 -10.80 -4.10
C VAL A 118 10.80 -10.05 -5.39
N HIS A 119 11.96 -10.35 -5.97
CA HIS A 119 12.36 -9.81 -7.26
C HIS A 119 11.64 -10.57 -8.39
N CYS A 120 10.40 -10.18 -8.68
CA CYS A 120 9.54 -10.85 -9.66
C CYS A 120 8.49 -9.87 -10.19
N ASP A 121 7.96 -10.16 -11.37
CA ASP A 121 6.78 -9.49 -11.88
C ASP A 121 5.55 -9.82 -11.01
N ALA A 122 4.75 -8.81 -10.70
CA ALA A 122 3.57 -8.98 -9.86
C ALA A 122 2.54 -9.94 -10.49
N THR A 123 2.43 -9.98 -11.81
CA THR A 123 1.50 -10.86 -12.53
C THR A 123 1.84 -12.34 -12.37
N ILE A 124 3.09 -12.67 -12.04
CA ILE A 124 3.54 -14.04 -11.77
C ILE A 124 3.38 -14.35 -10.28
N ALA A 125 3.98 -13.51 -9.42
CA ALA A 125 4.08 -13.81 -7.99
C ALA A 125 2.76 -13.60 -7.23
N PHE A 126 1.99 -12.56 -7.57
CA PHE A 126 0.80 -12.19 -6.79
C PHE A 126 -0.33 -13.21 -6.87
N PRO A 127 -0.69 -13.78 -8.05
CA PRO A 127 -1.73 -14.82 -8.09
C PRO A 127 -1.38 -16.05 -7.25
N LEU A 128 -0.11 -16.47 -7.26
CA LEU A 128 0.38 -17.60 -6.45
C LEU A 128 0.32 -17.27 -4.95
N LEU A 129 0.75 -16.07 -4.56
CA LEU A 129 0.66 -15.59 -3.19
C LEU A 129 -0.80 -15.59 -2.71
N VAL A 130 -1.74 -15.10 -3.53
CA VAL A 130 -3.17 -15.10 -3.21
C VAL A 130 -3.72 -16.52 -3.08
N ALA A 131 -3.36 -17.43 -3.99
CA ALA A 131 -3.80 -18.82 -3.97
C ALA A 131 -3.43 -19.52 -2.65
N GLU A 132 -2.17 -19.38 -2.22
CA GLU A 132 -1.63 -20.07 -1.04
C GLU A 132 -1.97 -19.39 0.30
N THR A 133 -2.32 -18.11 0.29
CA THR A 133 -2.60 -17.35 1.53
C THR A 133 -4.08 -16.98 1.68
N PHE A 134 -4.53 -15.96 0.95
CA PHE A 134 -5.86 -15.36 1.08
C PHE A 134 -6.96 -16.34 0.66
N ALA A 135 -6.82 -16.98 -0.51
CA ALA A 135 -7.81 -17.91 -1.04
C ALA A 135 -7.89 -19.19 -0.20
N ALA A 136 -6.74 -19.77 0.17
CA ALA A 136 -6.70 -20.94 1.04
C ALA A 136 -7.34 -20.67 2.41
N LYS A 137 -7.11 -19.48 2.99
CA LYS A 137 -7.77 -19.07 4.25
C LYS A 137 -9.29 -18.97 4.08
N ALA A 138 -9.77 -18.37 2.99
CA ALA A 138 -11.19 -18.23 2.72
C ALA A 138 -11.90 -19.60 2.58
N LYS A 139 -11.30 -20.55 1.85
CA LYS A 139 -11.83 -21.92 1.74
C LYS A 139 -11.95 -22.60 3.11
N ARG A 140 -10.87 -22.54 3.91
CA ARG A 140 -10.87 -23.11 5.27
C ARG A 140 -11.95 -22.51 6.18
N SER A 141 -12.22 -21.21 6.09
CA SER A 141 -13.28 -20.59 6.88
C SER A 141 -14.67 -21.06 6.47
N VAL A 142 -14.93 -21.22 5.16
CA VAL A 142 -16.22 -21.72 4.66
C VAL A 142 -16.44 -23.17 5.11
N ASP A 143 -15.41 -24.01 4.99
CA ASP A 143 -15.47 -25.41 5.44
C ASP A 143 -15.74 -25.50 6.95
N ALA A 144 -15.12 -24.63 7.76
CA ALA A 144 -15.33 -24.61 9.21
C ALA A 144 -16.78 -24.23 9.58
N THR A 145 -17.37 -23.23 8.91
CA THR A 145 -18.77 -22.82 9.16
C THR A 145 -19.76 -23.91 8.74
N SER A 146 -19.51 -24.62 7.63
CA SER A 146 -20.38 -25.71 7.16
C SER A 146 -20.40 -26.95 8.06
N ARG A 147 -19.40 -27.11 8.93
CA ARG A 147 -19.26 -28.24 9.88
C ARG A 147 -19.97 -28.01 11.21
N VAL A 148 -20.48 -26.80 11.49
CA VAL A 148 -21.32 -26.56 12.66
C VAL A 148 -22.73 -27.09 12.37
N LYS A 149 -22.92 -28.41 12.52
CA LYS A 149 -24.26 -29.02 12.57
C LYS A 149 -24.83 -28.82 13.97
N PHE A 150 -25.95 -28.11 14.07
CA PHE A 150 -26.77 -28.12 15.28
C PHE A 150 -27.20 -29.57 15.55
N GLY A 151 -26.83 -30.12 16.70
CA GLY A 151 -27.34 -31.41 17.16
C GLY A 151 -28.86 -31.34 17.36
N PRO A 152 -29.58 -32.49 17.31
CA PRO A 152 -31.01 -32.48 17.54
C PRO A 152 -31.32 -31.90 18.93
N LEU A 153 -32.30 -30.99 18.96
CA LEU A 153 -32.84 -30.34 20.16
C LEU A 153 -33.45 -31.36 21.14
#